data_AF-A0AAE0DNI8-F1
#
_entry.id   AF-A0AAE0DNI8-F1
#
_cell.length_a   1.000
_cell.length_b   1.000
_cell.length_c   1.000
_cell.angle_alpha   90.00
_cell.angle_beta   90.00
_cell.angle_gamma   90.00
#
_symmetry.space_group_name_H-M   'P 1'
#
loop_
_entity.id
_entity.type
_entity.pdbx_description
1 polymer ?
#
loop_
_entity_poly.entity_id
_entity_poly.type
_entity_poly.pdbx_seq_one_letter_code
_entity_poly.pdbx_strand_id
1 'polypeptide(L)'
;MAPPPPGSMPLGERLLKLAQTLQFGWFVGHVTLLFCALRYGLSYITFNSYSRWARFSYRTAFVAAAATYGIVVYKAFRARQRAGSRQQAGPLALVGDENVQYLAMALIWLFSRQIPLALLPFMVYSIFHVATYTRTNIIPTLHPQPAAGASPGGRPATKSSPMADTIGKFVKEYYDSSMMLVASLEIFLWFRVLFSAIIFTKGSWILLVIYTVFLRSRYSQSSFVQGAVGQMVARGDALVANQSTPPPAREAWEMVKRLGRQVTDATDINRYVSGQPMKKAQ
;
A
#
# COMPACT_ATOMS: atom_id res chain seq x y z
N MET A 1 -17.20 10.06 3.89
CA MET A 1 -16.27 11.16 4.25
C MET A 1 -17.09 12.27 4.90
N ALA A 2 -16.49 13.15 5.71
CA ALA A 2 -17.23 14.33 6.17
C ALA A 2 -17.51 15.23 4.96
N PRO A 3 -18.72 15.79 4.81
CA PRO A 3 -19.02 16.69 3.70
C PRO A 3 -18.12 17.94 3.78
N PRO A 4 -17.73 18.53 2.64
CA PRO A 4 -16.98 19.78 2.65
C PRO A 4 -17.78 20.87 3.37
N PRO A 5 -17.10 21.80 4.08
CA PRO A 5 -17.79 22.83 4.85
C PRO A 5 -18.60 23.76 3.92
N PRO A 6 -19.79 24.23 4.35
CA PRO A 6 -20.66 25.08 3.54
C PRO A 6 -19.95 26.31 3.00
N GLY A 7 -20.18 26.64 1.72
CA GLY A 7 -19.58 27.80 1.06
C GLY A 7 -19.99 29.15 1.63
N SER A 8 -21.04 29.20 2.43
CA SER A 8 -21.50 30.40 3.15
C SER A 8 -20.57 30.81 4.30
N MET A 9 -19.67 29.93 4.75
CA MET A 9 -18.73 30.23 5.84
C MET A 9 -17.50 30.98 5.34
N PRO A 10 -16.93 31.91 6.14
CA PRO A 10 -15.62 32.51 5.87
C PRO A 10 -14.54 31.45 5.61
N LEU A 11 -13.59 31.73 4.72
CA LEU A 11 -12.54 30.77 4.35
C LEU A 11 -11.77 30.24 5.57
N GLY A 12 -11.44 31.13 6.53
CA GLY A 12 -10.73 30.75 7.75
C GLY A 12 -11.47 29.67 8.56
N GLU A 13 -12.79 29.79 8.72
CA GLU A 13 -13.61 28.80 9.43
C GLU A 13 -13.69 27.47 8.67
N ARG A 14 -13.76 27.53 7.34
CA ARG A 14 -13.77 26.33 6.48
C ARG A 14 -12.45 25.56 6.60
N LEU A 15 -11.32 26.27 6.58
CA LEU A 15 -9.99 25.69 6.80
C LEU A 15 -9.83 25.13 8.21
N LEU A 16 -10.31 25.84 9.23
CA LEU A 16 -10.27 25.37 10.62
C LEU A 16 -11.07 24.09 10.80
N LYS A 17 -12.29 24.02 10.24
CA LYS A 17 -13.12 22.80 10.24
C LYS A 17 -12.42 21.64 9.55
N LEU A 18 -11.76 21.89 8.42
CA LEU A 18 -10.99 20.86 7.73
C LEU A 18 -9.84 20.36 8.60
N ALA A 19 -9.06 21.27 9.20
CA ALA A 19 -7.90 20.97 10.03
C ALA A 19 -8.23 20.15 11.28
N GLN A 20 -9.44 20.30 11.83
CA GLN A 20 -9.94 19.54 12.98
C GLN A 20 -10.32 18.09 12.63
N THR A 21 -10.31 17.70 11.36
CA THR A 21 -10.65 16.33 10.98
C THR A 21 -9.47 15.37 11.10
N LEU A 22 -9.73 14.14 11.53
CA LEU A 22 -8.75 13.04 11.44
C LEU A 22 -8.27 12.79 10.00
N GLN A 23 -9.10 13.12 8.99
CA GLN A 23 -8.72 12.97 7.59
C GLN A 23 -7.66 13.98 7.17
N PHE A 24 -7.69 15.18 7.73
CA PHE A 24 -6.65 16.17 7.50
C PHE A 24 -5.32 15.74 8.14
N GLY A 25 -5.35 15.20 9.36
CA GLY A 25 -4.16 14.59 9.97
C GLY A 25 -3.57 13.46 9.12
N TRP A 26 -4.43 12.61 8.56
CA TRP A 26 -4.05 11.57 7.60
C TRP A 26 -3.43 12.15 6.32
N PHE A 27 -3.99 13.23 5.78
CA PHE A 27 -3.43 13.93 4.61
C PHE A 27 -2.04 14.51 4.90
N VAL A 28 -1.87 15.20 6.03
CA VAL A 28 -0.58 15.76 6.48
C VAL A 28 0.47 14.65 6.65
N GLY A 29 0.06 13.49 7.17
CA GLY A 29 0.93 12.31 7.25
C GLY A 29 1.44 11.87 5.87
N HIS A 30 0.57 11.77 4.85
CA HIS A 30 1.01 11.39 3.51
C HIS A 30 1.89 12.46 2.85
N VAL A 31 1.60 13.75 3.04
CA VAL A 31 2.48 14.84 2.56
C VAL A 31 3.85 14.75 3.22
N THR A 32 3.89 14.53 4.54
CA THR A 32 5.14 14.36 5.31
C THR A 32 5.94 13.15 4.82
N LEU A 33 5.26 12.03 4.55
CA LEU A 33 5.86 10.83 3.99
C LEU A 33 6.51 11.13 2.63
N LEU A 34 5.78 11.76 1.71
CA LEU A 34 6.31 12.11 0.38
C LEU A 34 7.53 13.02 0.48
N PHE A 35 7.45 14.08 1.29
CA PHE A 35 8.55 15.01 1.50
C PHE A 35 9.80 14.29 2.04
N CYS A 36 9.62 13.45 3.07
CA CYS A 36 10.71 12.70 3.67
C CYS A 36 11.29 11.64 2.73
N ALA A 37 10.45 10.95 1.96
CA ALA A 37 10.87 9.97 0.96
C ALA A 37 11.69 10.62 -0.16
N LEU A 38 11.24 11.77 -0.68
CA LEU A 38 11.96 12.55 -1.68
C LEU A 38 13.32 13.01 -1.15
N ARG A 39 13.34 13.60 0.05
CA ARG A 39 14.61 14.03 0.67
C ARG A 39 15.55 12.87 0.94
N TYR A 40 15.02 11.71 1.35
CA TYR A 40 15.82 10.50 1.49
C TYR A 40 16.36 10.03 0.14
N GLY A 41 15.57 10.07 -0.92
CA GLY A 41 16.01 9.78 -2.30
C GLY A 41 17.19 10.64 -2.75
N LEU A 42 17.17 11.94 -2.44
CA LEU A 42 18.31 12.84 -2.74
C LEU A 42 19.60 12.39 -2.07
N SER A 43 19.53 11.74 -0.89
CA SER A 43 20.74 11.23 -0.22
C SER A 43 21.42 10.10 -0.98
N TYR A 44 20.72 9.40 -1.87
CA TYR A 44 21.32 8.40 -2.76
C TYR A 44 22.02 9.05 -3.95
N ILE A 45 21.48 10.15 -4.47
CA ILE A 45 22.11 10.92 -5.54
C ILE A 45 23.42 11.55 -5.05
N THR A 46 23.44 12.03 -3.79
CA THR A 46 24.65 12.59 -3.18
C THR A 46 25.54 11.54 -2.50
N PHE A 47 25.31 10.24 -2.72
CA PHE A 47 26.03 9.12 -2.11
C PHE A 47 26.18 9.19 -0.56
N ASN A 48 25.22 9.79 0.13
CA ASN A 48 25.25 10.07 1.58
C ASN A 48 24.00 9.53 2.32
N SER A 49 23.64 8.29 1.99
CA SER A 49 22.41 7.62 2.45
C SER A 49 22.40 7.23 3.94
N TYR A 50 23.54 7.28 4.61
CA TYR A 50 23.68 7.01 6.05
C TYR A 50 23.89 8.27 6.92
N SER A 51 23.87 9.47 6.31
CA SER A 51 23.92 10.73 7.05
C SER A 51 22.83 10.82 8.13
N ARG A 52 23.05 11.68 9.13
CA ARG A 52 22.04 11.96 10.17
C ARG A 52 20.71 12.37 9.55
N TRP A 53 20.75 13.23 8.53
CA TRP A 53 19.57 13.69 7.80
C TRP A 53 18.90 12.59 6.98
N ALA A 54 19.66 11.73 6.29
CA ALA A 54 19.07 10.61 5.56
C ALA A 54 18.36 9.64 6.52
N ARG A 55 19.00 9.30 7.65
CA ARG A 55 18.37 8.48 8.69
C ARG A 55 17.12 9.13 9.27
N PHE A 56 17.19 10.43 9.57
CA PHE A 56 16.04 11.18 10.07
C PHE A 56 14.87 11.16 9.08
N SER A 57 15.12 11.46 7.80
CA SER A 57 14.09 11.42 6.75
C SER A 57 13.50 10.02 6.58
N TYR A 58 14.32 8.97 6.54
CA TYR A 58 13.84 7.58 6.43
C TYR A 58 12.92 7.20 7.59
N ARG A 59 13.35 7.46 8.84
CA ARG A 59 12.57 7.12 10.03
C ARG A 59 11.29 7.95 10.09
N THR A 60 11.35 9.25 9.79
CA THR A 60 10.19 10.13 9.78
C THR A 60 9.17 9.72 8.72
N ALA A 61 9.61 9.25 7.55
CA ALA A 61 8.71 8.71 6.52
C ALA A 61 7.93 7.49 7.04
N PHE A 62 8.57 6.58 7.78
CA PHE A 62 7.88 5.42 8.36
C PHE A 62 7.04 5.76 9.60
N VAL A 63 7.41 6.77 10.39
CA VAL A 63 6.52 7.32 11.43
C VAL A 63 5.26 7.90 10.79
N ALA A 64 5.41 8.67 9.72
CA ALA A 64 4.28 9.23 8.98
C ALA A 64 3.41 8.12 8.37
N ALA A 65 4.01 7.08 7.78
CA ALA A 65 3.29 5.90 7.28
C ALA A 65 2.51 5.20 8.40
N ALA A 66 3.14 4.95 9.54
CA ALA A 66 2.48 4.31 10.68
C ALA A 66 1.32 5.17 11.20
N ALA A 67 1.47 6.49 11.25
CA ALA A 67 0.41 7.41 11.64
C ALA A 67 -0.78 7.36 10.67
N THR A 68 -0.54 7.41 9.36
CA THR A 68 -1.62 7.39 8.36
C THR A 68 -2.38 6.06 8.35
N TYR A 69 -1.68 4.93 8.31
CA TYR A 69 -2.33 3.62 8.39
C TYR A 69 -2.99 3.38 9.75
N GLY A 70 -2.39 3.87 10.85
CA GLY A 70 -2.99 3.85 12.18
C GLY A 70 -4.35 4.56 12.23
N ILE A 71 -4.48 5.73 11.59
CA ILE A 71 -5.76 6.44 11.47
C ILE A 71 -6.79 5.62 10.69
N VAL A 72 -6.39 4.98 9.58
CA VAL A 72 -7.30 4.15 8.77
C VAL A 72 -7.79 2.95 9.56
N VAL A 73 -6.88 2.23 10.21
CA VAL A 73 -7.18 1.07 11.07
C VAL A 73 -8.10 1.47 12.22
N TYR A 74 -7.82 2.57 12.92
CA TYR A 74 -8.66 3.08 13.99
C TYR A 74 -10.09 3.39 13.50
N LYS A 75 -10.23 4.06 12.35
CA LYS A 75 -11.54 4.38 11.78
C LYS A 75 -12.31 3.11 11.39
N ALA A 76 -11.64 2.15 10.76
CA ALA A 76 -12.26 0.88 10.37
C ALA A 76 -12.73 0.09 11.61
N PHE A 77 -11.89 0.01 12.64
CA PHE A 77 -12.22 -0.62 13.91
C PHE A 77 -13.42 0.04 14.60
N ARG A 78 -13.42 1.37 14.73
CA ARG A 78 -14.52 2.12 15.35
C ARG A 78 -15.83 1.98 14.56
N ALA A 79 -15.76 1.91 13.23
CA ALA A 79 -16.93 1.68 12.40
C ALA A 79 -17.54 0.29 12.64
N ARG A 80 -16.71 -0.76 12.70
CA ARG A 80 -17.15 -2.14 12.98
C ARG A 80 -17.75 -2.28 14.38
N GLN A 81 -17.17 -1.62 15.39
CA GLN A 81 -17.74 -1.60 16.74
C GLN A 81 -19.14 -1.00 16.79
N ARG A 82 -19.37 0.11 16.07
CA ARG A 82 -20.69 0.77 16.01
C ARG A 82 -21.72 -0.06 15.26
N ALA A 83 -21.29 -0.87 14.28
CA ALA A 83 -22.17 -1.76 13.52
C ALA A 83 -22.63 -2.99 14.32
N GLY A 84 -22.18 -3.18 15.57
CA GLY A 84 -22.61 -4.27 16.44
C GLY A 84 -22.09 -5.67 16.05
N SER A 85 -21.31 -5.80 14.97
CA SER A 85 -20.82 -7.09 14.48
C SER A 85 -19.58 -7.57 15.23
N ARG A 86 -19.78 -8.10 16.45
CA ARG A 86 -18.70 -8.65 17.31
C ARG A 86 -17.87 -9.74 16.62
N GLN A 87 -18.47 -10.49 15.69
CA GLN A 87 -17.82 -11.55 14.90
C GLN A 87 -16.91 -11.02 13.77
N GLN A 88 -17.16 -9.82 13.23
CA GLN A 88 -16.33 -9.19 12.19
C GLN A 88 -15.23 -8.26 12.77
N ALA A 89 -15.27 -7.99 14.08
CA ALA A 89 -14.28 -7.20 14.80
C ALA A 89 -13.23 -8.06 15.54
N GLY A 90 -13.23 -9.38 15.34
CA GLY A 90 -12.28 -10.30 15.96
C GLY A 90 -10.83 -10.04 15.50
N PRO A 91 -9.81 -10.36 16.33
CA PRO A 91 -8.40 -10.14 16.00
C PRO A 91 -7.97 -10.74 14.66
N LEU A 92 -8.49 -11.92 14.30
CA LEU A 92 -8.22 -12.58 13.02
C LEU A 92 -8.75 -11.78 11.81
N ALA A 93 -9.92 -11.17 11.93
CA ALA A 93 -10.50 -10.35 10.86
C ALA A 93 -9.71 -9.05 10.64
N LEU A 94 -9.09 -8.52 11.70
CA LEU A 94 -8.22 -7.34 11.61
C LEU A 94 -6.87 -7.65 10.95
N VAL A 95 -6.30 -8.83 11.22
CA VAL A 95 -5.02 -9.26 10.58
C VAL A 95 -5.19 -9.45 9.06
N GLY A 96 -6.39 -9.84 8.62
CA GLY A 96 -6.75 -9.92 7.21
C GLY A 96 -6.97 -8.56 6.52
N ASP A 97 -6.97 -7.44 7.25
CA ASP A 97 -7.16 -6.11 6.66
C ASP A 97 -5.82 -5.59 6.08
N GLU A 98 -5.81 -5.21 4.80
CA GLU A 98 -4.59 -4.74 4.15
C GLU A 98 -4.00 -3.50 4.85
N ASN A 99 -4.82 -2.63 5.44
CA ASN A 99 -4.32 -1.45 6.15
C ASN A 99 -3.60 -1.82 7.43
N VAL A 100 -4.03 -2.88 8.12
CA VAL A 100 -3.34 -3.42 9.30
C VAL A 100 -2.00 -4.03 8.89
N GLN A 101 -1.97 -4.71 7.75
CA GLN A 101 -0.73 -5.29 7.21
C GLN A 101 0.29 -4.19 6.85
N TYR A 102 -0.13 -3.13 6.17
CA TYR A 102 0.72 -1.98 5.88
C TYR A 102 1.15 -1.22 7.14
N LEU A 103 0.28 -1.09 8.15
CA LEU A 103 0.65 -0.53 9.46
C LEU A 103 1.76 -1.35 10.11
N ALA A 104 1.58 -2.67 10.17
CA ALA A 104 2.59 -3.58 10.73
C ALA A 104 3.92 -3.44 9.98
N MET A 105 3.87 -3.43 8.64
CA MET A 105 5.07 -3.24 7.83
C MET A 105 5.73 -1.88 8.05
N ALA A 106 4.96 -0.79 8.17
CA ALA A 106 5.51 0.53 8.47
C ALA A 106 6.28 0.53 9.80
N LEU A 107 5.75 -0.12 10.84
CA LEU A 107 6.41 -0.26 12.13
C LEU A 107 7.66 -1.15 12.05
N ILE A 108 7.60 -2.27 11.33
CA ILE A 108 8.76 -3.15 11.13
C ILE A 108 9.89 -2.40 10.42
N TRP A 109 9.59 -1.68 9.35
CA TRP A 109 10.57 -0.88 8.61
C TRP A 109 11.10 0.31 9.41
N LEU A 110 10.29 0.86 10.32
CA LEU A 110 10.72 1.92 11.24
C LEU A 110 11.86 1.46 12.14
N PHE A 111 11.89 0.20 12.56
CA PHE A 111 12.93 -0.33 13.47
C PHE A 111 13.99 -1.19 12.78
N SER A 112 13.73 -1.65 11.55
CA SER A 112 14.70 -2.43 10.77
C SER A 112 15.89 -1.58 10.30
N ARG A 113 16.89 -2.24 9.70
CA ARG A 113 17.89 -1.56 8.88
C ARG A 113 17.23 -0.82 7.71
N GLN A 114 17.88 0.25 7.23
CA GLN A 114 17.36 1.06 6.13
C GLN A 114 17.34 0.24 4.84
N ILE A 115 16.14 -0.02 4.33
CA ILE A 115 15.91 -0.62 3.02
C ILE A 115 15.15 0.41 2.19
N PRO A 116 15.83 1.16 1.28
CA PRO A 116 15.19 2.24 0.50
C PRO A 116 13.98 1.78 -0.30
N LEU A 117 14.09 0.58 -0.87
CA LEU A 117 13.03 -0.03 -1.66
C LEU A 117 11.73 -0.19 -0.88
N ALA A 118 11.80 -0.34 0.46
CA ALA A 118 10.63 -0.42 1.32
C ALA A 118 9.79 0.86 1.38
N LEU A 119 10.36 2.03 1.03
CA LEU A 119 9.60 3.28 0.98
C LEU A 119 8.74 3.40 -0.29
N LEU A 120 9.13 2.73 -1.39
CA LEU A 120 8.53 3.00 -2.70
C LEU A 120 7.04 2.64 -2.78
N PRO A 121 6.57 1.48 -2.28
CA PRO A 121 5.13 1.19 -2.23
C PRO A 121 4.35 2.26 -1.48
N PHE A 122 4.84 2.67 -0.30
CA PHE A 122 4.20 3.71 0.53
C PHE A 122 4.18 5.07 -0.16
N MET A 123 5.23 5.40 -0.90
CA MET A 123 5.32 6.64 -1.68
C MET A 123 4.26 6.66 -2.80
N VAL A 124 4.12 5.56 -3.55
CA VAL A 124 3.11 5.45 -4.60
C VAL A 124 1.71 5.63 -4.03
N TYR A 125 1.34 4.90 -2.97
CA TYR A 125 0.04 5.09 -2.31
C TYR A 125 -0.17 6.53 -1.84
N SER A 126 0.86 7.15 -1.25
CA SER A 126 0.79 8.52 -0.75
C SER A 126 0.50 9.54 -1.85
N ILE A 127 1.03 9.36 -3.07
CA ILE A 127 0.73 10.22 -4.22
C ILE A 127 -0.77 10.21 -4.52
N PHE A 128 -1.38 9.03 -4.63
CA PHE A 128 -2.81 8.89 -4.92
C PHE A 128 -3.67 9.41 -3.77
N HIS A 129 -3.25 9.20 -2.53
CA HIS A 129 -3.94 9.71 -1.35
C HIS A 129 -3.93 11.23 -1.27
N VAL A 130 -2.77 11.87 -1.49
CA VAL A 130 -2.63 13.33 -1.54
C VAL A 130 -3.43 13.92 -2.70
N ALA A 131 -3.33 13.33 -3.90
CA ALA A 131 -4.09 13.74 -5.07
C ALA A 131 -5.60 13.67 -4.82
N THR A 132 -6.09 12.51 -4.37
CA THR A 132 -7.51 12.30 -4.09
C THR A 132 -8.04 13.23 -3.01
N TYR A 133 -7.29 13.42 -1.91
CA TYR A 133 -7.69 14.34 -0.84
C TYR A 133 -7.71 15.78 -1.31
N THR A 134 -6.72 16.20 -2.11
CA THR A 134 -6.67 17.53 -2.71
C THR A 134 -7.91 17.79 -3.57
N ARG A 135 -8.26 16.83 -4.44
CA ARG A 135 -9.44 16.89 -5.31
C ARG A 135 -10.75 16.99 -4.53
N THR A 136 -10.89 16.19 -3.47
CA THR A 136 -12.18 15.98 -2.79
C THR A 136 -12.41 16.86 -1.57
N ASN A 137 -11.35 17.41 -0.97
CA ASN A 137 -11.43 18.18 0.26
C ASN A 137 -10.79 19.56 0.12
N ILE A 138 -9.55 19.67 -0.35
CA ILE A 138 -8.84 20.96 -0.43
C ILE A 138 -9.51 21.88 -1.45
N ILE A 139 -9.69 21.42 -2.69
CA ILE A 139 -10.25 22.26 -3.76
C ILE A 139 -11.67 22.74 -3.41
N PRO A 140 -12.62 21.89 -2.96
CA PRO A 140 -13.94 22.36 -2.53
C PRO A 140 -13.91 23.27 -1.31
N THR A 141 -12.92 23.12 -0.41
CA THR A 141 -12.77 24.00 0.76
C THR A 141 -12.27 25.38 0.35
N LEU A 142 -11.40 25.49 -0.65
CA LEU A 142 -10.93 26.77 -1.17
C LEU A 142 -12.01 27.43 -2.04
N HIS A 143 -12.54 26.68 -3.01
CA HIS A 143 -13.51 27.13 -3.99
C HIS A 143 -14.81 26.35 -3.80
N PRO A 144 -15.68 26.80 -2.87
CA PRO A 144 -16.90 26.09 -2.57
C PRO A 144 -17.82 26.18 -3.78
N GLN A 145 -18.29 25.03 -4.24
CA GLN A 145 -19.32 25.02 -5.27
C GLN A 145 -20.64 25.46 -4.64
N PRO A 146 -21.46 26.25 -5.35
CA PRO A 146 -22.82 26.53 -4.91
C PRO A 146 -23.51 25.20 -4.65
N ALA A 147 -24.17 25.06 -3.50
CA ALA A 147 -25.04 23.91 -3.26
C ALA A 147 -26.03 23.88 -4.43
N ALA A 148 -26.01 22.81 -5.23
CA ALA A 148 -26.98 22.64 -6.28
C ALA A 148 -28.37 22.68 -5.63
N GLY A 149 -29.16 23.70 -5.95
CA GLY A 149 -30.58 23.69 -5.63
C GLY A 149 -31.16 22.38 -6.16
N ALA A 150 -31.89 21.68 -5.32
CA ALA A 150 -32.59 20.46 -5.71
C ALA A 150 -33.68 20.84 -6.72
N SER A 151 -33.36 20.91 -8.01
CA SER A 151 -34.38 20.92 -9.05
C SER A 151 -35.03 19.52 -9.09
N PRO A 152 -36.36 19.42 -9.03
CA PRO A 152 -37.04 18.12 -9.13
C PRO A 152 -36.72 17.51 -10.50
N GLY A 153 -35.97 16.41 -10.52
CA GLY A 153 -35.69 15.62 -11.73
C GLY A 153 -34.34 15.84 -12.42
N GLY A 154 -33.50 16.78 -11.97
CA GLY A 154 -32.16 17.02 -12.56
C GLY A 154 -31.05 16.42 -11.71
N ARG A 155 -30.16 15.60 -12.31
CA ARG A 155 -28.88 15.24 -11.66
C ARG A 155 -28.14 16.55 -11.30
N PRO A 156 -27.65 16.73 -10.06
CA PRO A 156 -26.92 17.94 -9.69
C PRO A 156 -25.68 18.08 -10.57
N ALA A 157 -25.70 18.98 -11.54
CA ALA A 157 -24.53 19.30 -12.35
C ALA A 157 -23.63 20.24 -11.54
N THR A 158 -22.86 19.68 -10.62
CA THR A 158 -21.76 20.40 -9.98
C THR A 158 -20.74 20.75 -11.06
N LYS A 159 -20.54 22.04 -11.36
CA LYS A 159 -19.42 22.47 -12.22
C LYS A 159 -18.12 22.10 -11.49
N SER A 160 -17.46 21.04 -11.93
CA SER A 160 -16.17 20.63 -11.38
C SER A 160 -15.12 21.71 -11.70
N SER A 161 -14.22 21.98 -10.73
CA SER A 161 -13.07 22.85 -10.98
C SER A 161 -12.14 22.19 -12.01
N PRO A 162 -11.57 22.93 -12.98
CA PRO A 162 -10.63 22.37 -13.95
C PRO A 162 -9.46 21.61 -13.29
N MET A 163 -8.96 22.10 -12.16
CA MET A 163 -7.91 21.43 -11.39
C MET A 163 -8.40 20.10 -10.79
N ALA A 164 -9.64 20.06 -10.28
CA ALA A 164 -10.22 18.83 -9.75
C ALA A 164 -10.44 17.78 -10.85
N ASP A 165 -10.73 18.22 -12.08
CA ASP A 165 -10.87 17.34 -13.24
C ASP A 165 -9.52 16.79 -13.70
N THR A 166 -8.49 17.63 -13.77
CA THR A 166 -7.12 17.17 -14.09
C THR A 166 -6.62 16.14 -13.09
N ILE A 167 -6.80 16.38 -11.79
CA ILE A 167 -6.44 15.39 -10.76
C ILE A 167 -7.27 14.12 -10.92
N GLY A 168 -8.57 14.24 -11.23
CA GLY A 168 -9.44 13.10 -11.48
C GLY A 168 -8.96 12.24 -12.66
N LYS A 169 -8.55 12.88 -13.76
CA LYS A 169 -7.96 12.21 -14.93
C LYS A 169 -6.66 11.51 -14.57
N PHE A 170 -5.74 12.22 -13.90
CA PHE A 170 -4.48 11.64 -13.41
C PHE A 170 -4.71 10.37 -12.58
N VAL A 171 -5.60 10.44 -11.58
CA VAL A 171 -5.90 9.28 -10.73
C VAL A 171 -6.43 8.13 -11.57
N LYS A 172 -7.38 8.38 -12.47
CA LYS A 172 -7.98 7.32 -13.31
C LYS A 172 -6.97 6.70 -14.27
N GLU A 173 -6.17 7.52 -14.94
CA GLU A 173 -5.23 7.10 -15.98
C GLU A 173 -4.07 6.28 -15.41
N TYR A 174 -3.55 6.67 -14.25
CA TYR A 174 -2.35 6.05 -13.69
C TYR A 174 -2.63 5.01 -12.60
N TYR A 175 -3.88 4.81 -12.17
CA TYR A 175 -4.20 3.90 -11.07
C TYR A 175 -3.73 2.46 -11.35
N ASP A 176 -4.17 1.84 -12.44
CA ASP A 176 -3.86 0.43 -12.73
C ASP A 176 -2.35 0.22 -12.93
N SER A 177 -1.71 1.08 -13.70
CA SER A 177 -0.25 1.05 -13.91
C SER A 177 0.53 1.22 -12.60
N SER A 178 0.06 2.10 -11.72
CA SER A 178 0.70 2.32 -10.41
C SER A 178 0.46 1.15 -9.45
N MET A 179 -0.71 0.52 -9.50
CA MET A 179 -0.99 -0.69 -8.73
C MET A 179 -0.14 -1.87 -9.19
N MET A 180 0.09 -2.03 -10.51
CA MET A 180 1.03 -3.01 -11.05
C MET A 180 2.47 -2.70 -10.65
N LEU A 181 2.86 -1.41 -10.63
CA LEU A 181 4.16 -0.98 -10.13
C LEU A 181 4.32 -1.32 -8.65
N VAL A 182 3.33 -1.05 -7.81
CA VAL A 182 3.35 -1.43 -6.38
C VAL A 182 3.53 -2.94 -6.22
N ALA A 183 2.73 -3.75 -6.93
CA ALA A 183 2.85 -5.20 -6.89
C ALA A 183 4.26 -5.67 -7.28
N SER A 184 4.84 -5.08 -8.33
CA SER A 184 6.20 -5.39 -8.78
C SER A 184 7.26 -4.97 -7.75
N LEU A 185 7.10 -3.80 -7.12
CA LEU A 185 7.98 -3.31 -6.06
C LEU A 185 7.91 -4.21 -4.81
N GLU A 186 6.71 -4.65 -4.44
CA GLU A 186 6.50 -5.55 -3.30
C GLU A 186 7.21 -6.89 -3.51
N ILE A 187 7.11 -7.47 -4.71
CA ILE A 187 7.79 -8.71 -5.08
C ILE A 187 9.31 -8.50 -5.14
N PHE A 188 9.76 -7.41 -5.77
CA PHE A 188 11.20 -7.10 -5.84
C PHE A 188 11.81 -6.89 -4.45
N LEU A 189 11.05 -6.27 -3.53
CA LEU A 189 11.47 -6.12 -2.15
C LEU A 189 11.64 -7.46 -1.44
N TRP A 190 10.80 -8.45 -1.74
CA TRP A 190 10.97 -9.81 -1.21
C TRP A 190 12.30 -10.42 -1.67
N PHE A 191 12.62 -10.35 -2.97
CA PHE A 191 13.91 -10.84 -3.48
C PHE A 191 15.09 -10.10 -2.85
N ARG A 192 14.98 -8.78 -2.65
CA ARG A 192 16.02 -8.01 -1.97
C ARG A 192 16.22 -8.48 -0.52
N VAL A 193 15.14 -8.77 0.21
CA VAL A 193 15.22 -9.29 1.58
C VAL A 193 15.78 -10.72 1.60
N LEU A 194 15.34 -11.58 0.66
CA LEU A 194 15.84 -12.94 0.47
C LEU A 194 17.36 -12.94 0.23
N PHE A 195 17.85 -12.09 -0.68
CA PHE A 195 19.27 -11.97 -0.93
C PHE A 195 20.05 -11.60 0.35
N SER A 196 19.49 -10.68 1.15
CA SER A 196 20.05 -10.35 2.47
C SER A 196 20.03 -11.51 3.47
N ALA A 197 19.08 -12.44 3.36
CA ALA A 197 19.02 -13.67 4.16
C ALA A 197 20.08 -14.69 3.72
N ILE A 198 20.27 -14.88 2.41
CA ILE A 198 21.28 -15.79 1.84
C ILE A 198 22.69 -15.37 2.26
N ILE A 199 22.99 -14.07 2.29
CA ILE A 199 24.29 -13.56 2.77
C ILE A 199 24.36 -13.38 4.30
N PHE A 200 23.41 -13.95 5.06
CA PHE A 200 23.35 -13.93 6.53
C PHE A 200 23.47 -12.54 7.18
N THR A 201 22.88 -11.52 6.54
CA THR A 201 22.81 -10.19 7.16
C THR A 201 22.04 -10.26 8.48
N LYS A 202 22.58 -9.69 9.57
CA LYS A 202 21.88 -9.71 10.89
C LYS A 202 20.41 -9.27 10.78
N GLY A 203 19.50 -10.12 11.27
CA GLY A 203 18.05 -9.89 11.30
C GLY A 203 17.29 -10.15 9.98
N SER A 204 17.97 -10.51 8.89
CA SER A 204 17.31 -10.68 7.58
C SER A 204 16.43 -11.92 7.48
N TRP A 205 16.75 -13.01 8.21
CA TRP A 205 15.90 -14.20 8.26
C TRP A 205 14.54 -13.91 8.89
N ILE A 206 14.52 -13.15 9.99
CA ILE A 206 13.27 -12.74 10.64
C ILE A 206 12.47 -11.83 9.69
N LEU A 207 13.13 -10.85 9.08
CA LEU A 207 12.49 -9.98 8.08
C LEU A 207 11.96 -10.76 6.88
N LEU A 208 12.67 -11.79 6.42
CA LEU A 208 12.24 -12.64 5.31
C LEU A 208 10.95 -13.38 5.68
N VAL A 209 10.87 -13.99 6.86
CA VAL A 209 9.66 -14.68 7.32
C VAL A 209 8.49 -13.70 7.39
N ILE A 210 8.67 -12.56 8.06
CA ILE A 210 7.59 -11.57 8.21
C ILE A 210 7.13 -11.03 6.85
N TYR A 211 8.08 -10.67 5.98
CA TYR A 211 7.77 -10.12 4.66
C TYR A 211 7.16 -11.17 3.73
N THR A 212 7.49 -12.45 3.90
CA THR A 212 6.85 -13.56 3.18
C THR A 212 5.38 -13.68 3.57
N VAL A 213 5.05 -13.60 4.86
CA VAL A 213 3.65 -13.59 5.32
C VAL A 213 2.90 -12.39 4.76
N PHE A 214 3.51 -11.20 4.78
CA PHE A 214 2.94 -10.00 4.15
C PHE A 214 2.67 -10.22 2.66
N LEU A 215 3.67 -10.63 1.87
CA LEU A 215 3.52 -10.80 0.43
C LEU A 215 2.53 -11.91 0.08
N ARG A 216 2.45 -12.97 0.89
CA ARG A 216 1.46 -14.04 0.72
C ARG A 216 0.04 -13.54 0.92
N SER A 217 -0.17 -12.72 1.94
CA SER A 217 -1.45 -12.05 2.17
C SER A 217 -1.80 -11.15 0.98
N ARG A 218 -0.84 -10.33 0.52
CA ARG A 218 -1.01 -9.49 -0.67
C ARG A 218 -1.37 -10.30 -1.92
N TYR A 219 -0.74 -11.45 -2.15
CA TYR A 219 -1.09 -12.35 -3.25
C TYR A 219 -2.54 -12.85 -3.16
N SER A 220 -3.05 -13.12 -1.96
CA SER A 220 -4.45 -13.55 -1.79
C SER A 220 -5.47 -12.42 -1.98
N GLN A 221 -5.07 -11.17 -1.75
CA GLN A 221 -5.96 -10.01 -1.72
C GLN A 221 -5.88 -9.12 -2.97
N SER A 222 -4.81 -9.24 -3.76
CA SER A 222 -4.55 -8.34 -4.89
C SER A 222 -4.36 -9.10 -6.20
N SER A 223 -5.27 -8.84 -7.15
CA SER A 223 -5.14 -9.32 -8.54
C SER A 223 -3.89 -8.79 -9.23
N PHE A 224 -3.40 -7.59 -8.87
CA PHE A 224 -2.15 -7.03 -9.39
C PHE A 224 -0.94 -7.86 -8.98
N VAL A 225 -0.88 -8.31 -7.72
CA VAL A 225 0.20 -9.19 -7.23
C VAL A 225 0.12 -10.56 -7.90
N GLN A 226 -1.08 -11.12 -8.04
CA GLN A 226 -1.30 -12.37 -8.79
C GLN A 226 -0.81 -12.24 -10.24
N GLY A 227 -1.19 -11.15 -10.91
CA GLY A 227 -0.78 -10.85 -12.28
C GLY A 227 0.73 -10.66 -12.41
N ALA A 228 1.37 -9.92 -11.52
CA ALA A 228 2.81 -9.71 -11.52
C ALA A 228 3.60 -11.01 -11.31
N VAL A 229 3.17 -11.87 -10.37
CA VAL A 229 3.75 -13.20 -10.17
C VAL A 229 3.53 -14.07 -11.42
N GLY A 230 2.32 -14.06 -12.00
CA GLY A 230 2.02 -14.80 -13.23
C GLY A 230 2.91 -14.39 -14.40
N GLN A 231 3.12 -13.08 -14.59
CA GLN A 231 4.05 -12.57 -15.61
C GLN A 231 5.50 -13.00 -15.36
N MET A 232 5.95 -12.99 -14.11
CA MET A 232 7.28 -13.48 -13.75
C MET A 232 7.45 -14.96 -14.06
N VAL A 233 6.45 -15.79 -13.71
CA VAL A 233 6.48 -17.23 -13.99
C VAL A 233 6.49 -17.46 -15.50
N ALA A 234 5.62 -16.79 -16.26
CA ALA A 234 5.57 -16.91 -17.72
C ALA A 234 6.89 -16.50 -18.39
N ARG A 235 7.54 -15.43 -17.90
CA ARG A 235 8.87 -15.03 -18.38
C ARG A 235 9.94 -16.08 -18.05
N GLY A 236 9.90 -16.63 -16.84
CA GLY A 236 10.82 -17.71 -16.45
C GLY A 236 10.63 -18.96 -17.31
N ASP A 237 9.39 -19.38 -17.54
CA ASP A 237 9.04 -20.49 -18.43
C ASP A 237 9.54 -20.25 -19.86
N ALA A 238 9.34 -19.04 -20.41
CA ALA A 238 9.83 -18.67 -21.73
C ALA A 238 11.37 -18.71 -21.84
N LEU A 239 12.07 -18.27 -20.79
CA LEU A 239 13.54 -18.33 -20.75
C LEU A 239 14.05 -19.77 -20.76
N VAL A 240 13.46 -20.65 -19.94
CA VAL A 240 13.92 -22.04 -19.85
C VAL A 240 13.47 -22.93 -21.01
N ALA A 241 12.39 -22.54 -21.70
CA ALA A 241 11.88 -23.22 -22.90
C ALA A 241 12.82 -23.09 -24.11
N ASN A 242 13.75 -22.14 -24.10
CA ASN A 242 14.77 -22.04 -25.13
C ASN A 242 15.60 -23.33 -25.19
N GLN A 243 15.76 -23.90 -26.38
CA GLN A 243 16.52 -25.14 -26.60
C GLN A 243 17.98 -25.01 -26.15
N SER A 244 18.56 -23.81 -26.21
CA SER A 244 19.93 -23.52 -25.76
C SER A 244 20.10 -23.49 -24.23
N THR A 245 19.03 -23.61 -23.45
CA THR A 245 19.11 -23.57 -21.98
C THR A 245 19.65 -24.90 -21.43
N PRO A 246 20.73 -24.89 -20.62
CA PRO A 246 21.28 -26.11 -20.03
C PRO A 246 20.28 -26.86 -19.16
N PRO A 247 20.28 -28.21 -19.15
CA PRO A 247 19.35 -29.02 -18.33
C PRO A 247 19.31 -28.63 -16.83
N PRO A 248 20.44 -28.34 -16.16
CA PRO A 248 20.41 -27.93 -14.75
C PRO A 248 19.60 -26.65 -14.49
N ALA A 249 19.58 -25.72 -15.45
CA ALA A 249 18.81 -24.47 -15.31
C ALA A 249 17.29 -24.74 -15.40
N ARG A 250 16.87 -25.70 -16.23
CA ARG A 250 15.48 -26.14 -16.32
C ARG A 250 15.04 -26.83 -15.02
N GLU A 251 15.86 -27.75 -14.51
CA GLU A 251 15.60 -28.45 -13.25
C GLU A 251 15.52 -27.49 -12.05
N ALA A 252 16.43 -26.51 -11.99
CA ALA A 252 16.41 -25.47 -10.97
C ALA A 252 15.09 -24.65 -11.02
N TRP A 253 14.63 -24.28 -12.23
CA TRP A 253 13.37 -23.57 -12.40
C TRP A 253 12.16 -24.39 -11.97
N GLU A 254 12.10 -25.68 -12.31
CA GLU A 254 11.05 -26.58 -11.84
C GLU A 254 11.06 -26.75 -10.31
N MET A 255 12.25 -26.82 -9.70
CA MET A 255 12.40 -26.84 -8.24
C MET A 255 11.85 -25.56 -7.61
N VAL A 256 12.16 -24.38 -8.17
CA VAL A 256 11.62 -23.10 -7.70
C VAL A 256 10.10 -23.08 -7.77
N LYS A 257 9.51 -23.52 -8.90
CA LYS A 257 8.05 -23.62 -9.05
C LYS A 257 7.43 -24.59 -8.02
N ARG A 258 8.05 -25.74 -7.78
CA ARG A 258 7.60 -26.73 -6.80
C ARG A 258 7.64 -26.17 -5.37
N LEU A 259 8.75 -25.54 -4.98
CA LEU A 259 8.88 -24.90 -3.67
C LEU A 259 7.86 -23.78 -3.50
N GLY A 260 7.67 -22.94 -4.53
CA GLY A 260 6.66 -21.89 -4.52
C GLY A 260 5.24 -22.42 -4.29
N ARG A 261 4.87 -23.54 -4.94
CA ARG A 261 3.58 -24.22 -4.70
C ARG A 261 3.49 -24.76 -3.27
N GLN A 262 4.52 -25.46 -2.78
CA GLN A 262 4.54 -25.99 -1.42
C GLN A 262 4.39 -24.90 -0.35
N VAL A 263 5.11 -23.78 -0.51
CA VAL A 263 4.98 -22.62 0.39
C VAL A 263 3.57 -22.03 0.30
N THR A 264 3.01 -21.93 -0.90
CA THR A 264 1.64 -21.41 -1.12
C THR A 264 0.60 -22.28 -0.43
N ASP A 265 0.73 -23.61 -0.55
CA ASP A 265 -0.14 -24.62 0.06
C ASP A 265 -0.02 -24.63 1.58
N ALA A 266 1.20 -24.54 2.11
CA ALA A 266 1.47 -24.53 3.55
C ALA A 266 1.00 -23.23 4.24
N THR A 267 0.93 -22.13 3.48
CA THR A 267 0.51 -20.81 4.00
C THR A 267 -0.94 -20.46 3.66
N ASP A 268 -1.71 -21.40 3.11
CA ASP A 268 -3.13 -21.20 2.81
C ASP A 268 -3.98 -21.27 4.08
N ILE A 269 -4.15 -20.12 4.73
CA ILE A 269 -4.94 -19.97 5.96
C ILE A 269 -6.41 -20.39 5.74
N ASN A 270 -6.95 -20.30 4.52
CA ASN A 270 -8.32 -20.75 4.23
C ASN A 270 -8.50 -22.26 4.47
N ARG A 271 -7.45 -23.07 4.29
CA ARG A 271 -7.51 -24.51 4.62
C ARG A 271 -7.67 -24.78 6.11
N TYR A 272 -7.15 -23.88 6.94
CA TYR A 272 -7.19 -24.00 8.40
C TYR A 272 -8.42 -23.29 9.02
N VAL A 273 -9.01 -22.32 8.30
CA VAL A 273 -10.18 -21.55 8.76
C VAL A 273 -11.50 -22.14 8.27
N SER A 274 -11.53 -22.87 7.14
CA SER A 274 -12.78 -23.41 6.56
C SER A 274 -13.12 -24.86 6.91
N GLY A 275 -12.27 -25.57 7.66
CA GLY A 275 -12.54 -26.97 8.05
C GLY A 275 -12.72 -27.94 6.87
N GLN A 276 -12.34 -27.56 5.65
CA GLN A 276 -12.42 -28.48 4.52
C GLN A 276 -11.38 -29.61 4.66
N PRO A 277 -11.79 -30.88 4.56
CA PRO A 277 -10.88 -32.00 4.73
C PRO A 277 -9.81 -31.97 3.64
N MET A 278 -8.57 -32.31 4.03
CA MET A 278 -7.46 -32.51 3.11
C MET A 278 -7.90 -33.46 1.99
N LYS A 279 -8.12 -32.94 0.77
CA LYS A 279 -8.04 -33.79 -0.41
C LYS A 279 -6.58 -34.19 -0.55
N LYS A 280 -6.26 -35.40 -0.09
CA LYS A 280 -5.01 -36.08 -0.41
C LYS A 280 -4.86 -36.04 -1.93
N ALA A 281 -3.79 -35.40 -2.40
CA ALA A 281 -3.37 -35.55 -3.78
C ALA A 281 -2.96 -37.01 -3.97
N GLN A 282 -3.71 -37.73 -4.80
CA GLN A 282 -3.21 -38.87 -5.55
C GLN A 282 -2.57 -38.34 -6.83
#